data_AF-A0A1G5KBY5-F1
#
_entry.id   AF-A0A1G5KBY5-F1
#
_cell.length_a   1.000
_cell.length_b   1.000
_cell.length_c   1.000
_cell.angle_alpha   90.00
_cell.angle_beta   90.00
_cell.angle_gamma   90.00
#
_symmetry.space_group_name_H-M   'P 1'
#
loop_
_entity.id
_entity.type
_entity.pdbx_description
1 polymer ?
#
loop_
_entity_poly.entity_id
_entity_poly.type
_entity_poly.pdbx_seq_one_letter_code
_entity_poly.pdbx_strand_id
1 'polypeptide(L)'
;MTSAFELILCLMILGTACVALFMRDFLAAVAFFVVFGNLMGLAWLTLGAVNVALAEIAIGAGVTGVLLVLSRSRLLALGEEISCGPAKPWLRLGAAAACSVFTAVLAAAVLSIAPDDGLAPVIDGLMPLIGVENPVTGVLLAFRAYDTLLESFVLLGALVAIWSLAAPAAWPRAPAALRMTDPAALNVAGSFGRLLLPVALVMAAYLVWVGSDDPGGAFQGGTVLAGGFLFAAMGGAIGLPRSDNSALRWSLVAGPLVFLAIGLAGAALGRFLAYPEGTAKALIVTIEYSLALSIGVTLALLVAGPPATTETGL
;
A
#
# COMPACT_ATOMS: atom_id res chain seq x y z
N MET A 1 -2.63 27.84 8.41
CA MET A 1 -1.21 27.51 8.68
C MET A 1 -0.36 28.68 8.18
N THR A 2 0.87 28.88 8.67
CA THR A 2 1.70 30.02 8.23
C THR A 2 2.49 29.65 6.98
N SER A 3 2.64 30.57 6.01
CA SER A 3 3.40 30.33 4.77
C SER A 3 4.86 29.91 5.02
N ALA A 4 5.41 30.27 6.19
CA ALA A 4 6.72 29.83 6.63
C ALA A 4 6.78 28.31 6.88
N PHE A 5 5.74 27.73 7.49
CA PHE A 5 5.67 26.29 7.74
C PHE A 5 5.62 25.51 6.42
N GLU A 6 4.79 25.95 5.48
CA GLU A 6 4.67 25.34 4.14
C GLU A 6 6.00 25.40 3.38
N LEU A 7 6.69 26.54 3.41
CA LEU A 7 8.01 26.68 2.79
C LEU A 7 9.04 25.74 3.41
N ILE A 8 9.07 25.65 4.75
CA ILE A 8 9.97 24.73 5.47
C ILE A 8 9.66 23.29 5.09
N LEU A 9 8.39 22.90 5.07
CA LEU A 9 7.98 21.54 4.71
C LEU A 9 8.40 21.20 3.27
N CYS A 10 8.16 22.09 2.32
CA CYS A 10 8.61 21.93 0.93
C CYS A 10 10.14 21.78 0.83
N LEU A 11 10.90 22.60 1.55
CA LEU A 11 12.37 22.49 1.57
C LEU A 11 12.84 21.16 2.20
N MET A 12 12.17 20.68 3.25
CA MET A 12 12.47 19.38 3.86
C MET A 12 12.14 18.21 2.93
N ILE A 13 11.02 18.27 2.22
CA ILE A 13 10.63 17.26 1.23
C ILE A 13 11.66 17.20 0.09
N LEU A 14 12.00 18.34 -0.51
CA LEU A 14 13.02 18.41 -1.57
C LEU A 14 14.41 17.99 -1.07
N GLY A 15 14.77 18.40 0.14
CA GLY A 15 16.03 18.05 0.78
C GLY A 15 16.16 16.55 1.02
N THR A 16 15.15 15.92 1.64
CA THR A 16 15.15 14.48 1.92
C THR A 16 15.10 13.64 0.65
N ALA A 17 14.35 14.06 -0.38
CA ALA A 17 14.38 13.43 -1.70
C ALA A 17 15.77 13.50 -2.34
N CYS A 18 16.43 14.66 -2.27
CA CYS A 18 17.79 14.85 -2.77
C CYS A 18 18.78 13.93 -2.03
N VAL A 19 18.72 13.87 -0.70
CA VAL A 19 19.58 12.96 0.07
C VAL A 19 19.30 11.50 -0.30
N ALA A 20 18.04 11.06 -0.36
CA ALA A 20 17.69 9.69 -0.73
C ALA A 20 18.25 9.28 -2.10
N LEU A 21 18.28 10.20 -3.08
CA LEU A 21 18.79 9.93 -4.43
C LEU A 21 20.32 9.93 -4.54
N PHE A 22 21.02 10.78 -3.79
CA PHE A 22 22.48 10.93 -3.89
C PHE A 22 23.26 10.21 -2.80
N MET A 23 22.58 9.67 -1.78
CA MET A 23 23.21 8.89 -0.72
C MET A 23 23.80 7.59 -1.28
N ARG A 24 25.07 7.36 -0.99
CA ARG A 24 25.79 6.15 -1.45
C ARG A 24 25.48 4.93 -0.59
N ASP A 25 25.22 5.14 0.69
CA ASP A 25 24.81 4.07 1.59
C ASP A 25 23.32 3.76 1.35
N PHE A 26 23.03 2.52 0.94
CA PHE A 26 21.68 2.10 0.58
C PHE A 26 20.72 2.19 1.78
N LEU A 27 21.16 1.80 2.98
CA LEU A 27 20.28 1.80 4.15
C LEU A 27 19.90 3.23 4.55
N ALA A 28 20.87 4.15 4.53
CA ALA A 28 20.63 5.57 4.72
C ALA A 28 19.72 6.14 3.63
N ALA A 29 19.92 5.77 2.35
CA ALA A 29 19.04 6.18 1.25
C ALA A 29 17.59 5.76 1.50
N VAL A 30 17.37 4.51 1.93
CA VAL A 30 16.03 4.01 2.30
C VAL A 30 15.46 4.75 3.52
N ALA A 31 16.29 5.05 4.53
CA ALA A 31 15.84 5.83 5.69
C ALA A 31 15.35 7.22 5.28
N PHE A 32 16.10 7.93 4.41
CA PHE A 32 15.68 9.22 3.88
C PHE A 32 14.46 9.13 2.96
N PHE A 33 14.29 8.04 2.21
CA PHE A 33 13.07 7.77 1.44
C PHE A 33 11.85 7.61 2.35
N VAL A 34 11.98 6.88 3.47
CA VAL A 34 10.89 6.75 4.45
C VAL A 34 10.57 8.11 5.09
N VAL A 35 11.58 8.90 5.46
CA VAL A 35 11.36 10.25 6.00
C VAL A 35 10.66 11.14 4.96
N PHE A 36 11.09 11.09 3.69
CA PHE A 36 10.45 11.81 2.59
C PHE A 36 8.96 11.47 2.48
N GLY A 37 8.59 10.19 2.47
CA GLY A 37 7.18 9.78 2.41
C GLY A 37 6.37 10.21 3.63
N ASN A 38 6.96 10.23 4.83
CA ASN A 38 6.29 10.78 6.02
C ASN A 38 6.06 12.30 5.92
N LEU A 39 7.01 13.04 5.36
CA LEU A 39 6.87 14.47 5.11
C LEU A 39 5.83 14.75 4.01
N MET A 40 5.77 13.91 2.97
CA MET A 40 4.69 13.95 1.98
C MET A 40 3.33 13.69 2.61
N GLY A 41 3.22 12.71 3.51
CA GLY A 41 2.02 12.48 4.32
C GLY A 41 1.60 13.73 5.10
N LEU A 42 2.55 14.42 5.73
CA LEU A 42 2.28 15.69 6.41
C LEU A 42 1.79 16.77 5.45
N ALA A 43 2.37 16.87 4.24
CA ALA A 43 1.89 17.81 3.22
C ALA A 43 0.45 17.52 2.81
N TRP A 44 0.08 16.25 2.62
CA TRP A 44 -1.31 15.86 2.35
C TRP A 44 -2.25 16.24 3.49
N LEU A 45 -1.82 16.10 4.75
CA LEU A 45 -2.60 16.58 5.90
C LEU A 45 -2.80 18.10 5.87
N THR A 46 -1.80 18.89 5.49
CA THR A 46 -1.95 20.35 5.37
C THR A 46 -2.96 20.75 4.30
N LEU A 47 -3.13 19.92 3.27
CA LEU A 47 -4.07 20.10 2.17
C LEU A 47 -5.46 19.52 2.48
N GLY A 48 -5.69 18.99 3.69
CA GLY A 48 -6.97 18.36 4.07
C GLY A 48 -7.19 16.96 3.48
N ALA A 49 -6.20 16.39 2.79
CA ALA A 49 -6.29 15.09 2.13
C ALA A 49 -5.89 13.95 3.08
N VAL A 50 -6.66 13.75 4.16
CA VAL A 50 -6.29 12.82 5.24
C VAL A 50 -6.22 11.35 4.78
N ASN A 51 -7.17 10.87 3.96
CA ASN A 51 -7.12 9.49 3.44
C ASN A 51 -5.87 9.24 2.58
N VAL A 52 -5.45 10.25 1.81
CA VAL A 52 -4.23 10.20 0.98
C VAL A 52 -2.99 10.20 1.87
N ALA A 53 -2.96 11.04 2.91
CA ALA A 53 -1.88 11.06 3.88
C ALA A 53 -1.67 9.69 4.56
N LEU A 54 -2.77 9.04 4.97
CA LEU A 54 -2.73 7.71 5.58
C LEU A 54 -2.18 6.67 4.59
N ALA A 55 -2.60 6.71 3.33
CA ALA A 55 -2.10 5.81 2.29
C ALA A 55 -0.61 6.03 2.00
N GLU A 56 -0.19 7.30 1.87
CA GLU A 56 1.22 7.68 1.63
C GLU A 56 2.12 7.20 2.76
N ILE A 57 1.75 7.44 4.02
CA ILE A 57 2.56 7.02 5.17
C ILE A 57 2.61 5.50 5.29
N ALA A 58 1.45 4.84 5.19
CA ALA A 58 1.36 3.41 5.44
C ALA A 58 1.95 2.57 4.29
N ILE A 59 1.58 2.88 3.04
CA ILE A 59 1.96 2.11 1.85
C ILE A 59 3.21 2.69 1.21
N GLY A 60 3.17 3.99 0.90
CA GLY A 60 4.25 4.72 0.20
C GLY A 60 5.55 4.66 0.98
N ALA A 61 5.56 5.16 2.22
CA ALA A 61 6.73 5.13 3.08
C ALA A 61 6.91 3.77 3.78
N GLY A 62 5.86 3.26 4.43
CA GLY A 62 5.93 2.08 5.29
C GLY A 62 6.25 0.78 4.54
N VAL A 63 5.29 0.26 3.77
CA VAL A 63 5.44 -1.03 3.05
C VAL A 63 6.61 -0.97 2.07
N THR A 64 6.73 0.08 1.27
CA THR A 64 7.84 0.21 0.31
C THR A 64 9.19 0.33 1.00
N GLY A 65 9.28 1.06 2.11
CA GLY A 65 10.50 1.13 2.92
C GLY A 65 10.94 -0.25 3.42
N VAL A 66 10.00 -1.04 3.95
CA VAL A 66 10.28 -2.43 4.38
C VAL A 66 10.71 -3.29 3.20
N LEU A 67 10.05 -3.18 2.04
CA LEU A 67 10.45 -3.89 0.81
C LEU A 67 11.89 -3.58 0.42
N LEU A 68 12.30 -2.31 0.46
CA LEU A 68 13.66 -1.91 0.10
C LEU A 68 14.69 -2.46 1.11
N VAL A 69 14.39 -2.41 2.42
CA VAL A 69 15.26 -2.99 3.45
C VAL A 69 15.42 -4.51 3.27
N LEU A 70 14.33 -5.24 3.02
CA LEU A 70 14.37 -6.68 2.79
C LEU A 70 15.04 -7.04 1.46
N SER A 71 14.89 -6.21 0.44
CA SER A 71 15.58 -6.39 -0.84
C SER A 71 17.10 -6.32 -0.62
N ARG A 72 17.58 -5.34 0.16
CA ARG A 72 18.99 -5.26 0.53
C ARG A 72 19.46 -6.47 1.33
N SER A 73 18.70 -6.92 2.33
CA SER A 73 19.11 -8.07 3.14
C SER A 73 19.23 -9.34 2.30
N ARG A 74 18.34 -9.53 1.32
CA ARG A 74 18.41 -10.65 0.36
C ARG A 74 19.59 -10.54 -0.59
N LEU A 75 19.87 -9.37 -1.15
CA LEU A 75 21.03 -9.18 -2.04
C LEU A 75 22.34 -9.49 -1.31
N LEU A 76 22.48 -9.02 -0.07
CA LEU A 76 23.64 -9.34 0.77
C LEU A 76 23.74 -10.84 1.08
N ALA A 77 22.63 -11.53 1.34
CA ALA A 77 22.61 -12.97 1.55
C ALA A 77 23.06 -13.76 0.31
N LEU A 78 22.82 -13.23 -0.89
CA LEU A 78 23.29 -13.79 -2.15
C LEU A 78 24.76 -13.45 -2.46
N GLY A 79 25.44 -12.71 -1.57
CA GLY A 79 26.81 -12.24 -1.80
C GLY A 79 26.91 -11.13 -2.84
N GLU A 80 25.79 -10.52 -3.24
CA GLU A 80 25.78 -9.38 -4.13
C GLU A 80 25.99 -8.09 -3.32
N GLU A 81 27.20 -7.55 -3.36
CA GLU A 81 27.47 -6.22 -2.83
C GLU A 81 26.81 -5.17 -3.73
N ILE A 82 25.83 -4.45 -3.17
CA ILE A 82 25.21 -3.29 -3.84
C ILE A 82 26.26 -2.18 -3.91
N SER A 83 26.98 -2.10 -5.02
CA SER A 83 27.94 -1.05 -5.29
C SER A 83 27.42 -0.08 -6.34
N CYS A 84 27.39 1.21 -5.99
CA CYS A 84 27.07 2.27 -6.94
C CYS A 84 28.33 2.58 -7.77
N GLY A 85 28.51 1.86 -8.88
CA GLY A 85 29.55 2.15 -9.86
C GLY A 85 29.35 3.51 -10.55
N PRO A 86 30.42 4.13 -11.08
CA PRO A 86 30.29 5.39 -11.81
C PRO A 86 29.46 5.20 -13.08
N ALA A 87 28.26 5.77 -13.11
CA ALA A 87 27.46 5.81 -14.33
C ALA A 87 28.11 6.72 -15.38
N LYS A 88 28.07 6.31 -16.66
CA LYS A 88 28.60 7.12 -17.77
C LYS A 88 27.94 8.51 -17.76
N PRO A 89 28.69 9.61 -17.97
CA PRO A 89 28.16 10.96 -17.81
C PRO A 89 26.97 11.26 -18.73
N TRP A 90 26.98 10.71 -19.95
CA TRP A 90 25.86 10.87 -20.88
C TRP A 90 24.57 10.16 -20.42
N LEU A 91 24.66 9.03 -19.72
CA LEU A 91 23.49 8.37 -19.12
C LEU A 91 22.91 9.20 -17.98
N ARG A 92 23.79 9.81 -17.17
CA ARG A 92 23.37 10.71 -16.08
C ARG A 92 22.70 11.97 -16.62
N LEU A 93 23.30 12.59 -17.63
CA LEU A 93 22.73 13.76 -18.31
C LEU A 93 21.42 13.40 -19.02
N GLY A 94 21.36 12.25 -19.69
CA GLY A 94 20.15 11.75 -20.34
C GLY A 94 19.02 11.50 -19.34
N ALA A 95 19.30 10.84 -18.21
CA ALA A 95 18.32 10.64 -17.14
C ALA A 95 17.87 11.97 -16.52
N ALA A 96 18.79 12.89 -16.25
CA ALA A 96 18.45 14.21 -15.72
C ALA A 96 17.60 15.04 -16.69
N ALA A 97 17.90 14.98 -17.99
CA ALA A 97 17.10 15.62 -19.03
C ALA A 97 15.71 14.98 -19.12
N ALA A 98 15.63 13.65 -19.14
CA ALA A 98 14.36 12.92 -19.20
C ALA A 98 13.47 13.22 -17.98
N CYS A 99 14.02 13.18 -16.77
CA CYS A 99 13.30 13.53 -15.55
C CYS A 99 12.87 15.00 -15.55
N SER A 100 13.73 15.92 -15.97
CA SER A 100 13.39 17.35 -16.06
C SER A 100 12.27 17.62 -17.06
N VAL A 101 12.33 16.99 -18.24
CA VAL A 101 11.27 17.10 -19.26
C VAL A 101 9.97 16.52 -18.72
N PHE A 102 10.00 15.33 -18.12
CA PHE A 102 8.82 14.71 -17.54
C PHE A 102 8.19 15.59 -16.46
N THR A 103 8.99 16.12 -15.53
CA THR A 103 8.52 17.05 -14.49
C THR A 103 7.94 18.33 -15.08
N ALA A 104 8.57 18.90 -16.11
CA ALA A 104 8.06 20.10 -16.77
C ALA A 104 6.72 19.85 -17.48
N VAL A 105 6.59 18.71 -18.18
CA VAL A 105 5.34 18.30 -18.83
C VAL A 105 4.25 18.06 -17.78
N LEU A 106 4.57 17.36 -16.70
CA LEU A 106 3.62 17.09 -15.61
C LEU A 106 3.17 18.40 -14.94
N ALA A 107 4.11 19.31 -14.63
CA ALA A 107 3.79 20.60 -14.05
C ALA A 107 2.94 21.45 -15.00
N ALA A 108 3.27 21.49 -16.30
CA ALA A 108 2.47 22.19 -17.29
C ALA A 108 1.05 21.59 -17.40
N ALA A 109 0.92 20.27 -17.38
CA ALA A 109 -0.37 19.59 -17.39
C ALA A 109 -1.19 19.95 -16.14
N VAL A 110 -0.61 19.85 -14.94
CA VAL A 110 -1.30 20.19 -13.68
C VAL A 110 -1.70 21.66 -13.64
N LEU A 111 -0.81 22.57 -14.04
CA LEU A 111 -1.09 24.02 -14.07
C LEU A 111 -2.09 24.42 -15.17
N SER A 112 -2.33 23.55 -16.16
CA SER A 112 -3.35 23.75 -17.18
C SER A 112 -4.75 23.32 -16.75
N ILE A 113 -4.88 22.56 -15.66
CA ILE A 113 -6.17 22.16 -15.10
C ILE A 113 -6.82 23.40 -14.49
N ALA A 114 -8.03 23.74 -14.96
CA ALA A 114 -8.82 24.81 -14.37
C ALA A 114 -9.12 24.48 -12.89
N PRO A 115 -8.99 25.43 -11.95
CA PRO A 115 -9.18 25.16 -10.52
C PRO A 115 -10.57 24.64 -10.12
N ASP A 116 -11.56 24.76 -11.00
CA ASP A 116 -12.93 24.33 -10.76
C ASP A 116 -13.34 23.33 -11.86
N ASP A 117 -13.46 22.07 -11.46
CA ASP A 117 -13.93 20.98 -12.32
C ASP A 117 -15.46 20.87 -12.33
N GLY A 118 -16.16 21.65 -11.49
CA GLY A 118 -17.62 21.67 -11.37
C GLY A 118 -18.24 20.36 -10.86
N LEU A 119 -17.43 19.33 -10.58
CA LEU A 119 -17.90 18.00 -10.18
C LEU A 119 -18.12 17.91 -8.67
N ALA A 120 -17.34 18.63 -7.86
CA ALA A 120 -17.51 18.63 -6.42
C ALA A 120 -18.95 18.98 -5.98
N PRO A 121 -19.59 20.07 -6.48
CA PRO A 121 -20.97 20.38 -6.12
C PRO A 121 -21.98 19.30 -6.57
N VAL A 122 -21.71 18.62 -7.68
CA VAL A 122 -22.57 17.52 -8.18
C VAL A 122 -22.46 16.31 -7.26
N ILE A 123 -21.23 15.94 -6.87
CA ILE A 123 -20.97 14.83 -5.94
C ILE A 123 -21.59 15.13 -4.59
N ASP A 124 -21.39 16.33 -4.05
CA ASP A 124 -21.95 16.77 -2.76
C ASP A 124 -23.48 16.65 -2.74
N GLY A 125 -24.15 17.00 -3.85
CA GLY A 125 -25.61 16.85 -3.99
C GLY A 125 -26.08 15.39 -4.07
N LEU A 126 -25.22 14.46 -4.48
CA LEU A 126 -25.54 13.03 -4.62
C LEU A 126 -25.11 12.19 -3.41
N MET A 127 -24.17 12.66 -2.60
CA MET A 127 -23.66 11.96 -1.40
C MET A 127 -24.76 11.48 -0.45
N PRO A 128 -25.82 12.27 -0.14
CA PRO A 128 -26.89 11.82 0.75
C PRO A 128 -27.63 10.56 0.27
N LEU A 129 -27.60 10.25 -1.02
CA LEU A 129 -28.26 9.07 -1.59
C LEU A 129 -27.50 7.75 -1.33
N ILE A 130 -26.20 7.84 -1.05
CA ILE A 130 -25.32 6.67 -0.83
C ILE A 130 -25.32 6.27 0.66
N GLY A 131 -25.52 7.23 1.57
CA GLY A 131 -25.54 7.00 3.01
C GLY A 131 -24.15 6.82 3.64
N VAL A 132 -23.09 7.15 2.91
CA VAL A 132 -21.70 7.23 3.39
C VAL A 132 -21.40 8.71 3.64
N GLU A 133 -20.80 9.06 4.79
CA GLU A 133 -20.51 10.47 5.13
C GLU A 133 -19.12 10.89 4.65
N ASN A 134 -18.16 9.96 4.61
CA ASN A 134 -16.83 10.23 4.08
C ASN A 134 -16.87 10.40 2.54
N PRO A 135 -16.57 11.60 2.01
CA PRO A 135 -16.67 11.88 0.57
C PRO A 135 -15.64 11.09 -0.25
N VAL A 136 -14.45 10.82 0.29
CA VAL A 136 -13.42 10.04 -0.41
C VAL A 136 -13.90 8.61 -0.62
N THR A 137 -14.47 7.99 0.42
CA THR A 137 -15.04 6.63 0.34
C THR A 137 -16.23 6.60 -0.62
N GLY A 138 -17.11 7.61 -0.58
CA GLY A 138 -18.21 7.75 -1.53
C GLY A 138 -17.72 7.83 -2.99
N VAL A 139 -16.69 8.64 -3.26
CA VAL A 139 -16.09 8.69 -4.61
C VAL A 139 -15.47 7.36 -5.00
N LEU A 140 -14.63 6.77 -4.16
CA LEU A 140 -13.88 5.56 -4.49
C LEU A 140 -14.76 4.31 -4.59
N LEU A 141 -15.87 4.23 -3.85
CA LEU A 141 -16.70 3.02 -3.80
C LEU A 141 -18.12 3.18 -4.35
N ALA A 142 -18.56 4.40 -4.68
CA ALA A 142 -19.83 4.62 -5.37
C ALA A 142 -19.66 5.24 -6.76
N PHE A 143 -19.02 6.40 -6.87
CA PHE A 143 -18.96 7.13 -8.15
C PHE A 143 -17.88 6.61 -9.10
N ARG A 144 -16.74 6.21 -8.54
CA ARG A 144 -15.57 5.67 -9.25
C ARG A 144 -15.18 4.29 -8.71
N ALA A 145 -16.18 3.54 -8.27
CA ALA A 145 -16.08 2.17 -7.77
C ALA A 145 -15.33 1.21 -8.71
N TYR A 146 -15.38 1.47 -10.01
CA TYR A 146 -14.65 0.71 -11.02
C TYR A 146 -13.12 0.82 -10.84
N ASP A 147 -12.61 1.98 -10.45
CA ASP A 147 -11.17 2.21 -10.25
C ASP A 147 -10.68 1.36 -9.08
N THR A 148 -11.35 1.45 -7.93
CA THR A 148 -11.00 0.65 -6.74
C THR A 148 -11.15 -0.85 -6.97
N LEU A 149 -12.14 -1.27 -7.77
CA LEU A 149 -12.26 -2.67 -8.19
C LEU A 149 -11.02 -3.11 -8.96
N LEU A 150 -10.61 -2.35 -9.98
CA LEU A 150 -9.43 -2.68 -10.78
C LEU A 150 -8.14 -2.62 -9.97
N GLU A 151 -8.00 -1.65 -9.05
CA GLU A 151 -6.85 -1.57 -8.14
C GLU A 151 -6.69 -2.86 -7.33
N SER A 152 -7.80 -3.46 -6.85
CA SER A 152 -7.76 -4.73 -6.12
C SER A 152 -7.22 -5.88 -6.97
N PHE A 153 -7.57 -5.92 -8.27
CA PHE A 153 -7.03 -6.90 -9.22
C PHE A 153 -5.58 -6.60 -9.61
N VAL A 154 -5.19 -5.33 -9.70
CA VAL A 154 -3.80 -4.92 -9.95
C VAL A 154 -2.92 -5.36 -8.79
N LEU A 155 -3.35 -5.16 -7.54
CA LEU A 155 -2.60 -5.58 -6.35
C LEU A 155 -2.46 -7.11 -6.28
N LEU A 156 -3.56 -7.84 -6.51
CA LEU A 156 -3.53 -9.30 -6.59
C LEU A 156 -2.64 -9.78 -7.75
N GLY A 157 -2.75 -9.13 -8.91
CA GLY A 157 -1.94 -9.41 -10.09
C GLY A 157 -0.44 -9.21 -9.84
N ALA A 158 -0.07 -8.18 -9.08
CA ALA A 158 1.32 -7.96 -8.66
C ALA A 158 1.83 -9.12 -7.80
N LEU A 159 1.01 -9.65 -6.88
CA LEU A 159 1.39 -10.82 -6.08
C LEU A 159 1.57 -12.05 -6.96
N VAL A 160 0.64 -12.31 -7.88
CA VAL A 160 0.74 -13.42 -8.84
C VAL A 160 2.00 -13.28 -9.69
N ALA A 161 2.32 -12.06 -10.16
CA ALA A 161 3.54 -11.80 -10.91
C ALA A 161 4.80 -12.12 -10.10
N ILE A 162 4.91 -11.65 -8.85
CA ILE A 162 6.04 -11.98 -7.97
C ILE A 162 6.14 -13.48 -7.72
N TRP A 163 5.02 -14.14 -7.45
CA TRP A 163 5.00 -15.58 -7.20
C TRP A 163 5.34 -16.41 -8.44
N SER A 164 5.03 -15.92 -9.64
CA SER A 164 5.42 -16.57 -10.90
C SER A 164 6.94 -16.65 -11.12
N LEU A 165 7.71 -15.82 -10.41
CA LEU A 165 9.18 -15.86 -10.42
C LEU A 165 9.76 -17.00 -9.54
N ALA A 166 8.92 -17.69 -8.75
CA ALA A 166 9.37 -18.79 -7.92
C ALA A 166 9.84 -19.99 -8.76
N ALA A 167 10.93 -20.63 -8.34
CA ALA A 167 11.38 -21.87 -8.98
C ALA A 167 10.29 -22.97 -8.90
N PRO A 168 10.12 -23.82 -9.91
CA PRO A 168 9.10 -24.88 -9.89
C PRO A 168 9.18 -25.79 -8.64
N ALA A 169 10.39 -26.09 -8.16
CA ALA A 169 10.62 -26.92 -6.97
C ALA A 169 10.21 -26.24 -5.65
N ALA A 170 10.01 -24.92 -5.65
CA ALA A 170 9.53 -24.17 -4.48
C ALA A 170 8.01 -24.30 -4.30
N TRP A 171 7.26 -24.77 -5.30
CA TRP A 171 5.83 -24.97 -5.16
C TRP A 171 5.49 -26.31 -4.50
N PRO A 172 4.47 -26.36 -3.63
CA PRO A 172 3.64 -25.26 -3.12
C PRO A 172 4.07 -24.82 -1.70
N ARG A 173 5.38 -24.59 -1.49
CA ARG A 173 5.93 -24.22 -0.18
C ARG A 173 5.49 -22.81 0.22
N ALA A 174 5.81 -22.44 1.46
CA ALA A 174 5.66 -21.08 1.95
C ALA A 174 6.79 -20.17 1.41
N PRO A 175 6.62 -18.84 1.45
CA PRO A 175 7.74 -17.91 1.23
C PRO A 175 8.88 -18.14 2.23
N ALA A 176 10.06 -17.60 1.89
CA ALA A 176 11.22 -17.63 2.79
C ALA A 176 10.87 -17.00 4.15
N ALA A 177 11.40 -17.58 5.23
CA ALA A 177 11.13 -17.10 6.57
C ALA A 177 11.66 -15.67 6.75
N LEU A 178 10.79 -14.76 7.21
CA LEU A 178 11.16 -13.38 7.56
C LEU A 178 11.75 -13.27 8.98
N ARG A 179 12.04 -14.40 9.62
CA ARG A 179 12.40 -14.45 11.04
C ARG A 179 13.73 -13.77 11.29
N MET A 180 13.80 -12.99 12.37
CA MET A 180 15.06 -12.47 12.85
C MET A 180 15.97 -13.62 13.29
N THR A 181 17.26 -13.53 12.95
CA THR A 181 18.26 -14.57 13.25
C THR A 181 18.91 -14.37 14.62
N ASP A 182 19.05 -13.12 15.07
CA ASP A 182 19.57 -12.81 16.41
C ASP A 182 18.56 -13.22 17.50
N PRO A 183 18.96 -14.06 18.48
CA PRO A 183 18.04 -14.54 19.51
C PRO A 183 17.41 -13.44 20.37
N ALA A 184 18.15 -12.38 20.69
CA ALA A 184 17.64 -11.28 21.50
C ALA A 184 16.58 -10.48 20.71
N ALA A 185 16.90 -10.13 19.47
CA ALA A 185 15.98 -9.46 18.56
C ALA A 185 14.71 -10.30 18.29
N LEU A 186 14.86 -11.61 18.09
CA LEU A 186 13.74 -12.54 17.90
C LEU A 186 12.81 -12.56 19.11
N ASN A 187 13.34 -12.60 20.34
CA ASN A 187 12.54 -12.59 21.57
C ASN A 187 11.74 -11.29 21.73
N VAL A 188 12.39 -10.15 21.45
CA VAL A 188 11.73 -8.84 21.50
C VAL A 188 10.65 -8.75 20.42
N ALA A 189 11.00 -9.04 19.16
CA ALA A 189 10.07 -9.02 18.04
C ALA A 189 8.91 -10.00 18.24
N GLY A 190 9.14 -11.18 18.82
CA GLY A 190 8.11 -12.16 19.14
C GLY A 190 7.13 -11.66 20.21
N SER A 191 7.64 -11.01 21.26
CA SER A 191 6.81 -10.44 22.33
C SER A 191 5.96 -9.29 21.80
N PHE A 192 6.57 -8.36 21.07
CA PHE A 192 5.84 -7.26 20.43
C PHE A 192 4.89 -7.76 19.34
N GLY A 193 5.25 -8.76 18.54
CA GLY A 193 4.40 -9.33 17.51
C GLY A 193 3.11 -9.94 18.07
N ARG A 194 3.18 -10.61 19.22
CA ARG A 194 1.99 -11.15 19.93
C ARG A 194 1.08 -10.06 20.48
N LEU A 195 1.63 -8.90 20.81
CA LEU A 195 0.87 -7.73 21.27
C LEU A 195 0.29 -6.93 20.10
N LEU A 196 1.11 -6.65 19.09
CA LEU A 196 0.77 -5.79 17.98
C LEU A 196 -0.18 -6.45 16.99
N LEU A 197 -0.16 -7.78 16.83
CA LEU A 197 -1.07 -8.44 15.88
C LEU A 197 -2.56 -8.29 16.28
N PRO A 198 -2.98 -8.56 17.54
CA PRO A 198 -4.34 -8.26 17.98
C PRO A 198 -4.70 -6.77 17.84
N VAL A 199 -3.78 -5.87 18.18
CA VAL A 199 -4.00 -4.43 18.04
C VAL A 199 -4.18 -4.05 16.57
N ALA A 200 -3.35 -4.58 15.67
CA ALA A 200 -3.45 -4.35 14.24
C ALA A 200 -4.76 -4.88 13.66
N LEU A 201 -5.25 -6.03 14.14
CA LEU A 201 -6.57 -6.57 13.75
C LEU A 201 -7.71 -5.63 14.17
N VAL A 202 -7.70 -5.16 15.41
CA VAL A 202 -8.71 -4.22 15.91
C VAL A 202 -8.63 -2.89 15.17
N MET A 203 -7.42 -2.36 14.96
CA MET A 203 -7.22 -1.10 14.24
C MET A 203 -7.59 -1.22 12.77
N ALA A 204 -7.30 -2.34 12.10
CA ALA A 204 -7.72 -2.58 10.73
C ALA A 204 -9.25 -2.61 10.61
N ALA A 205 -9.92 -3.34 11.52
CA ALA A 205 -11.39 -3.36 11.56
C ALA A 205 -11.97 -1.97 11.85
N TYR A 206 -11.38 -1.23 12.79
CA TYR A 206 -11.78 0.13 13.11
C TYR A 206 -11.59 1.09 11.93
N LEU A 207 -10.45 1.05 11.23
CA LEU A 207 -10.18 1.91 10.07
C LEU A 207 -11.14 1.65 8.92
N VAL A 208 -11.55 0.40 8.72
CA VAL A 208 -12.59 0.04 7.76
C VAL A 208 -13.95 0.56 8.21
N TRP A 209 -14.32 0.32 9.47
CA TRP A 209 -15.59 0.78 10.04
C TRP A 209 -15.74 2.29 9.95
N VAL A 210 -14.74 3.02 10.46
CA VAL A 210 -14.75 4.48 10.48
C VAL A 210 -14.65 5.04 9.07
N GLY A 211 -14.10 4.29 8.11
CA GLY A 211 -13.93 4.69 6.71
C GLY A 211 -15.21 5.11 6.01
N SER A 212 -16.39 4.65 6.47
CA SER A 212 -17.67 5.12 5.93
C SER A 212 -18.07 6.52 6.36
N ASP A 213 -17.50 7.02 7.46
CA ASP A 213 -17.92 8.28 8.08
C ASP A 213 -16.76 9.30 8.16
N ASP A 214 -15.54 8.83 8.45
CA ASP A 214 -14.31 9.60 8.62
C ASP A 214 -13.13 9.01 7.81
N PRO A 215 -11.96 9.69 7.78
CA PRO A 215 -10.78 9.18 7.10
C PRO A 215 -10.35 7.77 7.56
N GLY A 216 -10.23 6.87 6.60
CA GLY A 216 -10.00 5.45 6.81
C GLY A 216 -10.17 4.68 5.50
N GLY A 217 -10.61 3.43 5.61
CA GLY A 217 -10.98 2.58 4.48
C GLY A 217 -10.15 1.31 4.34
N ALA A 218 -10.49 0.53 3.31
CA ALA A 218 -9.95 -0.82 3.09
C ALA A 218 -8.42 -0.87 2.90
N PHE A 219 -7.83 0.08 2.16
CA PHE A 219 -6.39 0.09 1.90
C PHE A 219 -5.57 0.40 3.15
N GLN A 220 -6.01 1.39 3.91
CA GLN A 220 -5.38 1.80 5.16
C GLN A 220 -5.48 0.67 6.19
N GLY A 221 -6.69 0.11 6.38
CA GLY A 221 -6.92 -1.03 7.26
C GLY A 221 -6.12 -2.27 6.84
N GLY A 222 -6.13 -2.60 5.55
CA GLY A 222 -5.33 -3.70 5.00
C GLY A 222 -3.83 -3.51 5.23
N THR A 223 -3.30 -2.29 5.09
CA THR A 223 -1.88 -2.01 5.32
C THR A 223 -1.48 -2.16 6.78
N VAL A 224 -2.32 -1.68 7.72
CA VAL A 224 -2.11 -1.90 9.15
C VAL A 224 -2.11 -3.40 9.47
N LEU A 225 -3.05 -4.14 8.90
CA LEU A 225 -3.12 -5.60 9.04
C LEU A 225 -1.87 -6.30 8.49
N ALA A 226 -1.38 -5.87 7.32
CA ALA A 226 -0.15 -6.38 6.72
C ALA A 226 1.06 -6.15 7.63
N GLY A 227 1.19 -4.95 8.21
CA GLY A 227 2.23 -4.63 9.18
C GLY A 227 2.17 -5.53 10.41
N GLY A 228 0.98 -5.79 10.93
CA GLY A 228 0.75 -6.73 12.03
C GLY A 228 1.20 -8.16 11.68
N PHE A 229 0.82 -8.67 10.51
CA PHE A 229 1.26 -9.99 10.05
C PHE A 229 2.77 -10.08 9.86
N LEU A 230 3.38 -9.08 9.21
CA LEU A 230 4.81 -9.05 8.95
C LEU A 230 5.60 -9.05 10.25
N PHE A 231 5.25 -8.17 11.19
CA PHE A 231 5.97 -8.08 12.46
C PHE A 231 5.81 -9.34 13.31
N ALA A 232 4.60 -9.92 13.35
CA ALA A 232 4.37 -11.20 14.02
C ALA A 232 5.14 -12.37 13.37
N ALA A 233 5.27 -12.37 12.04
CA ALA A 233 6.04 -13.37 11.31
C ALA A 233 7.55 -13.23 11.57
N MET A 234 8.07 -11.99 11.58
CA MET A 234 9.47 -11.69 11.91
C MET A 234 9.85 -12.12 13.32
N GLY A 235 8.93 -11.95 14.28
CA GLY A 235 9.07 -12.41 15.66
C GLY A 235 8.80 -13.90 15.87
N GLY A 236 8.47 -14.65 14.81
CA GLY A 236 8.14 -16.08 14.90
C GLY A 236 6.84 -16.40 15.62
N ALA A 237 6.01 -15.40 15.95
CA ALA A 237 4.70 -15.58 16.58
C ALA A 237 3.70 -16.25 15.64
N ILE A 238 3.83 -16.00 14.33
CA ILE A 238 3.09 -16.70 13.27
C ILE A 238 4.05 -17.23 12.20
N GLY A 239 3.62 -18.25 11.47
CA GLY A 239 4.31 -18.75 10.27
C GLY A 239 3.64 -18.23 9.00
N LEU A 240 4.42 -18.09 7.93
CA LEU A 240 3.84 -17.80 6.62
C LEU A 240 3.17 -19.07 6.05
N PRO A 241 1.94 -18.97 5.55
CA PRO A 241 1.20 -20.12 5.03
C PRO A 241 1.81 -20.62 3.72
N ARG A 242 1.60 -21.91 3.44
CA ARG A 242 1.90 -22.53 2.15
C ARG A 242 1.01 -21.97 1.05
N SER A 243 1.51 -21.96 -0.18
CA SER A 243 0.79 -21.42 -1.34
C SER A 243 -0.37 -22.30 -1.85
N ASP A 244 -0.46 -23.56 -1.40
CA ASP A 244 -1.60 -24.47 -1.62
C ASP A 244 -2.70 -24.35 -0.55
N ASN A 245 -2.51 -23.55 0.50
CA ASN A 245 -3.50 -23.40 1.57
C ASN A 245 -4.79 -22.74 1.02
N SER A 246 -5.91 -23.44 1.13
CA SER A 246 -7.21 -22.95 0.65
C SER A 246 -7.68 -21.70 1.38
N ALA A 247 -7.47 -21.61 2.70
CA ALA A 247 -7.80 -20.43 3.48
C ALA A 247 -7.01 -19.22 2.99
N LEU A 248 -5.71 -19.37 2.72
CA LEU A 248 -4.87 -18.30 2.15
C LEU A 248 -5.42 -17.82 0.80
N ARG A 249 -5.72 -18.76 -0.10
CA ARG A 249 -6.25 -18.44 -1.44
C ARG A 249 -7.57 -17.70 -1.35
N TRP A 250 -8.48 -18.16 -0.49
CA TRP A 250 -9.74 -17.46 -0.24
C TRP A 250 -9.53 -16.08 0.36
N SER A 251 -8.62 -15.91 1.32
CA SER A 251 -8.28 -14.60 1.87
C SER A 251 -7.79 -13.64 0.79
N LEU A 252 -7.02 -14.12 -0.20
CA LEU A 252 -6.50 -13.30 -1.30
C LEU A 252 -7.58 -12.87 -2.29
N VAL A 253 -8.54 -13.75 -2.61
CA VAL A 253 -9.53 -13.48 -3.66
C VAL A 253 -10.87 -12.98 -3.14
N ALA A 254 -11.17 -13.14 -1.84
CA ALA A 254 -12.47 -12.80 -1.27
C ALA A 254 -12.89 -11.36 -1.54
N GLY A 255 -12.02 -10.38 -1.28
CA GLY A 255 -12.28 -8.96 -1.53
C GLY A 255 -12.61 -8.66 -3.00
N PRO A 256 -11.69 -8.94 -3.95
CA PRO A 256 -11.94 -8.72 -5.37
C PRO A 256 -13.19 -9.46 -5.89
N LEU A 257 -13.44 -10.70 -5.43
CA LEU A 257 -14.61 -11.48 -5.87
C LEU A 257 -15.92 -10.96 -5.28
N VAL A 258 -15.96 -10.57 -4.00
CA VAL A 258 -17.14 -9.95 -3.40
C VAL A 258 -17.46 -8.63 -4.10
N PHE A 259 -16.44 -7.82 -4.38
CA PHE A 259 -16.62 -6.56 -5.09
C PHE A 259 -17.14 -6.78 -6.52
N LEU A 260 -16.53 -7.71 -7.26
CA LEU A 260 -17.01 -8.08 -8.60
C LEU A 260 -18.44 -8.64 -8.56
N ALA A 261 -18.76 -9.49 -7.60
CA ALA A 261 -20.09 -10.08 -7.46
C ALA A 261 -21.16 -9.01 -7.19
N ILE A 262 -20.89 -8.05 -6.30
CA ILE A 262 -21.77 -6.91 -6.04
C ILE A 262 -21.91 -6.04 -7.30
N GLY A 263 -20.82 -5.81 -8.03
CA GLY A 263 -20.86 -5.09 -9.31
C GLY A 263 -21.73 -5.77 -10.37
N LEU A 264 -21.60 -7.09 -10.51
CA LEU A 264 -22.40 -7.90 -11.43
C LEU A 264 -23.87 -7.98 -11.00
N ALA A 265 -24.15 -8.08 -9.70
CA ALA A 265 -25.51 -8.00 -9.17
C ALA A 265 -26.15 -6.64 -9.49
N GLY A 266 -25.38 -5.54 -9.37
CA GLY A 266 -25.80 -4.23 -9.84
C GLY A 266 -26.09 -4.21 -11.35
N ALA A 267 -25.26 -4.87 -12.16
CA ALA A 267 -25.48 -4.95 -13.62
C ALA A 267 -26.81 -5.63 -13.97
N ALA A 268 -27.21 -6.65 -13.21
CA ALA A 268 -28.52 -7.28 -13.35
C ALA A 268 -29.69 -6.33 -13.00
N LEU A 269 -29.43 -5.27 -12.22
CA LEU A 269 -30.38 -4.19 -11.89
C LEU A 269 -30.28 -2.99 -12.85
N GLY A 270 -29.47 -3.08 -13.91
CA GLY A 270 -29.43 -2.13 -15.03
C GLY A 270 -28.12 -1.37 -15.20
N ARG A 271 -27.21 -1.33 -14.20
CA ARG A 271 -25.88 -0.72 -14.34
C ARG A 271 -24.84 -1.44 -13.49
N PHE A 272 -23.65 -1.70 -14.02
CA PHE A 272 -22.58 -2.28 -13.23
C PHE A 272 -22.29 -1.41 -11.99
N LEU A 273 -22.15 -2.04 -10.82
CA LEU A 273 -22.01 -1.35 -9.53
C LEU A 273 -23.19 -0.41 -9.18
N ALA A 274 -24.41 -0.75 -9.64
CA ALA A 274 -25.63 -0.18 -9.07
C ALA A 274 -25.82 -0.64 -7.63
N TYR A 275 -26.08 0.31 -6.73
CA TYR A 275 -26.58 0.01 -5.40
C TYR A 275 -28.10 0.23 -5.36
N PRO A 276 -28.90 -0.76 -4.92
CA PRO A 276 -30.30 -0.55 -4.59
C PRO A 276 -30.48 0.52 -3.51
N GLU A 277 -31.57 1.27 -3.57
CA GLU A 277 -31.90 2.29 -2.58
C GLU A 277 -31.88 1.71 -1.16
N GLY A 278 -31.23 2.42 -0.23
CA GLY A 278 -31.10 2.02 1.17
C GLY A 278 -30.08 0.91 1.47
N THR A 279 -29.46 0.29 0.46
CA THR A 279 -28.48 -0.81 0.67
C THR A 279 -27.03 -0.41 0.40
N ALA A 280 -26.79 0.77 -0.17
CA ALA A 280 -25.47 1.23 -0.60
C ALA A 280 -24.43 1.17 0.53
N LYS A 281 -24.68 1.80 1.69
CA LYS A 281 -23.76 1.75 2.84
C LYS A 281 -23.39 0.31 3.22
N ALA A 282 -24.37 -0.59 3.33
CA ALA A 282 -24.13 -1.98 3.73
C ALA A 282 -23.26 -2.74 2.71
N LEU A 283 -23.54 -2.54 1.41
CA LEU A 283 -22.77 -3.16 0.32
C LEU A 283 -21.35 -2.60 0.25
N ILE A 284 -21.18 -1.27 0.38
CA ILE A 284 -19.88 -0.60 0.41
C ILE A 284 -19.04 -1.10 1.60
N VAL A 285 -19.60 -1.10 2.81
CA VAL A 285 -18.89 -1.60 4.00
C VAL A 285 -18.52 -3.08 3.85
N THR A 286 -19.38 -3.90 3.24
CA THR A 286 -19.07 -5.32 2.93
C THR A 286 -17.90 -5.45 1.96
N ILE A 287 -17.87 -4.62 0.91
CA ILE A 287 -16.73 -4.51 -0.02
C ILE A 287 -15.47 -4.12 0.76
N GLU A 288 -15.53 -3.11 1.61
CA GLU A 288 -14.35 -2.63 2.32
C GLU A 288 -13.76 -3.66 3.28
N TYR A 289 -14.58 -4.35 4.06
CA TYR A 289 -14.08 -5.39 4.97
C TYR A 289 -13.43 -6.56 4.23
N SER A 290 -14.07 -7.02 3.15
CA SER A 290 -13.54 -8.12 2.35
C SER A 290 -12.25 -7.70 1.62
N LEU A 291 -12.19 -6.47 1.08
CA LEU A 291 -10.99 -5.89 0.50
C LEU A 291 -9.88 -5.70 1.52
N ALA A 292 -10.15 -5.18 2.72
CA ALA A 292 -9.12 -4.94 3.73
C ALA A 292 -8.38 -6.23 4.11
N LEU A 293 -9.12 -7.33 4.25
CA LEU A 293 -8.53 -8.65 4.46
C LEU A 293 -7.64 -9.06 3.28
N SER A 294 -8.17 -8.99 2.05
CA SER A 294 -7.43 -9.38 0.85
C SER A 294 -6.19 -8.51 0.63
N ILE A 295 -6.30 -7.20 0.79
CA ILE A 295 -5.20 -6.23 0.69
C ILE A 295 -4.15 -6.55 1.75
N GLY A 296 -4.55 -6.73 3.01
CA GLY A 296 -3.59 -6.97 4.09
C GLY A 296 -2.81 -8.27 3.94
N VAL A 297 -3.48 -9.34 3.51
CA VAL A 297 -2.80 -10.61 3.18
C VAL A 297 -1.91 -10.44 1.94
N THR A 298 -2.39 -9.76 0.91
CA THR A 298 -1.62 -9.56 -0.34
C THR A 298 -0.37 -8.74 -0.10
N LEU A 299 -0.46 -7.61 0.62
CA LEU A 299 0.69 -6.77 0.96
C LEU A 299 1.71 -7.52 1.83
N ALA A 300 1.25 -8.28 2.83
CA ALA A 300 2.16 -9.09 3.64
C ALA A 300 2.92 -10.12 2.80
N LEU A 301 2.26 -10.76 1.83
CA LEU A 301 2.90 -11.74 0.94
C LEU A 301 3.77 -11.11 -0.15
N LEU A 302 3.43 -9.91 -0.64
CA LEU A 302 4.29 -9.14 -1.53
C LEU A 302 5.64 -8.86 -0.86
N VAL A 303 5.60 -8.48 0.43
CA VAL A 303 6.78 -8.25 1.25
C VAL A 303 7.53 -9.54 1.57
N ALA A 304 6.81 -10.63 1.87
CA ALA A 304 7.42 -11.94 2.10
C ALA A 304 8.06 -12.54 0.84
N GLY A 305 7.59 -12.14 -0.35
CA GLY A 305 8.10 -12.61 -1.63
C GLY A 305 7.55 -13.99 -2.05
N PRO A 306 8.17 -14.60 -3.08
CA PRO A 306 7.71 -15.87 -3.64
C PRO A 306 7.95 -17.06 -2.70
N PRO A 307 7.22 -18.18 -2.90
CA PRO A 307 7.57 -19.48 -2.33
C PRO A 307 9.04 -19.80 -2.53
N ALA A 308 9.68 -20.36 -1.51
CA ALA A 308 11.13 -20.60 -1.49
C ALA A 308 11.48 -22.03 -1.06
N THR A 309 12.60 -22.56 -1.55
CA THR A 309 13.19 -23.81 -1.05
C THR A 309 13.99 -23.50 0.21
N THR A 310 14.00 -24.43 1.18
CA THR A 310 14.64 -24.26 2.50
C THR A 310 16.13 -23.89 2.42
N GLU A 311 16.80 -24.18 1.29
CA GLU A 311 18.19 -23.83 1.01
C GLU A 311 18.43 -22.34 0.70
N THR A 312 17.36 -21.55 0.55
CA THR A 312 17.45 -20.07 0.44
C THR A 312 17.13 -19.36 1.75
N GLY A 313 17.00 -20.11 2.85
CA GLY A 313 16.95 -19.56 4.20
C GLY A 313 18.37 -19.29 4.71
N LEU A 314 18.59 -18.05 5.16
CA LEU A 314 19.71 -17.62 5.99
C LEU A 314 20.07 -18.62 7.10
#